data_AF-A0A0G0ZJK4-F1
#
_entry.id   AF-A0A0G0ZJK4-F1
#
_cell.length_a   1.000
_cell.length_b   1.000
_cell.length_c   1.000
_cell.angle_alpha   90.00
_cell.angle_beta   90.00
_cell.angle_gamma   90.00
#
_symmetry.space_group_name_H-M   'P 1'
#
loop_
_entity.id
_entity.type
_entity.pdbx_description
1 polymer ?
#
loop_
_entity_poly.entity_id
_entity_poly.type
_entity_poly.pdbx_seq_one_letter_code
_entity_poly.pdbx_strand_id
1 'polypeptide(L)'
;MPKQVLQQGRRWYVLHTYSGYEENVSRNLKQRIETMEMQDKIFQVLVPTEKKIKIKNGKRKIVTEKIFPGYVLVEMIVTDD
;
A
#
# COMPACT_ATOMS: atom_id res chain seq x y z
N MET A 1 20.09 15.59 23.34
CA MET A 1 19.18 14.45 23.53
C MET A 1 19.56 13.39 22.52
N PRO A 2 19.79 12.13 22.89
CA PRO A 2 20.13 11.11 21.91
C PRO A 2 18.89 10.87 21.06
N LYS A 3 18.90 11.30 19.79
CA LYS A 3 17.93 10.81 18.80
C LYS A 3 18.11 9.30 18.81
N GLN A 4 17.12 8.58 19.31
CA GLN A 4 17.15 7.14 19.32
C GLN A 4 17.22 6.69 17.87
N VAL A 5 18.40 6.28 17.43
CA VAL A 5 18.60 5.61 16.14
C VAL A 5 17.96 4.24 16.33
N LEU A 6 16.64 4.21 16.22
CA LEU A 6 15.91 2.98 16.00
C LEU A 6 16.55 2.42 14.75
N GLN A 7 17.27 1.29 14.85
CA GLN A 7 17.53 0.48 13.67
C GLN A 7 16.17 0.01 13.16
N GLN A 8 15.52 0.86 12.38
CA GLN A 8 14.22 0.61 11.80
C GLN A 8 14.49 -0.37 10.66
N GLY A 9 14.52 -1.66 11.00
CA GLY A 9 14.42 -2.71 10.00
C GLY A 9 13.11 -2.57 9.21
N ARG A 10 12.86 -3.53 8.31
CA ARG A 10 11.62 -3.54 7.52
C ARG A 10 10.41 -3.54 8.44
N ARG A 11 9.54 -2.56 8.28
CA ARG A 11 8.31 -2.41 9.06
C ARG A 11 7.14 -2.11 8.13
N TRP A 12 5.96 -2.54 8.56
CA TRP A 12 4.71 -2.23 7.90
C TRP A 12 4.13 -0.93 8.44
N TYR A 13 3.82 -0.03 7.52
CA TYR A 13 3.17 1.24 7.77
C TYR A 13 1.83 1.28 7.06
N VAL A 14 0.92 2.07 7.61
CA VAL A 14 -0.41 2.25 7.06
C VAL A 14 -0.56 3.71 6.64
N LEU A 15 -0.88 3.92 5.36
CA LEU A 15 -1.21 5.22 4.80
C LEU A 15 -2.73 5.35 4.74
N HIS A 16 -3.25 6.41 5.35
CA HIS A 16 -4.65 6.78 5.21
C HIS A 16 -4.78 7.75 4.03
N THR A 17 -5.64 7.41 3.07
CA THR A 17 -5.89 8.15 1.84
C THR A 17 -7.38 8.39 1.67
N TYR A 18 -7.74 9.30 0.76
CA TYR A 18 -9.14 9.44 0.38
C TYR A 18 -9.65 8.18 -0.34
N SER A 19 -10.87 7.77 0.02
CA SER A 19 -11.57 6.64 -0.60
C SER A 19 -11.71 6.86 -2.11
N GLY A 20 -11.35 5.86 -2.91
CA GLY A 20 -11.37 5.92 -4.37
C GLY A 20 -10.02 6.23 -5.03
N TYR A 21 -9.05 6.77 -4.28
CA TYR A 21 -7.72 7.07 -4.81
C TYR A 21 -6.67 5.99 -4.52
N GLU A 22 -6.99 4.92 -3.81
CA GLU A 22 -5.98 3.96 -3.32
C GLU A 22 -5.19 3.28 -4.45
N GLU A 23 -5.86 2.93 -5.56
CA GLU A 23 -5.17 2.36 -6.73
C GLU A 23 -4.22 3.39 -7.36
N ASN A 24 -4.65 4.64 -7.43
CA ASN A 24 -3.84 5.72 -7.98
C ASN A 24 -2.67 6.06 -7.06
N VAL A 25 -2.88 6.05 -5.74
CA VAL A 25 -1.84 6.22 -4.72
C VAL A 25 -0.83 5.08 -4.78
N SER A 26 -1.29 3.82 -4.86
CA SER A 26 -0.42 2.66 -5.00
C SER A 26 0.45 2.76 -6.26
N ARG A 27 -0.14 3.15 -7.39
CA ARG A 27 0.58 3.35 -8.65
C ARG A 27 1.57 4.51 -8.57
N ASN A 28 1.15 5.65 -8.01
CA ASN A 28 2.01 6.82 -7.85
C ASN A 28 3.18 6.53 -6.89
N LEU A 29 2.93 5.77 -5.82
CA LEU A 29 3.99 5.32 -4.90
C LEU A 29 5.01 4.50 -5.66
N LYS A 30 4.58 3.48 -6.42
CA LYS A 30 5.51 2.65 -7.22
C LYS A 30 6.33 3.48 -8.20
N GLN A 31 5.69 4.40 -8.91
CA GLN A 31 6.38 5.29 -9.84
C GLN A 31 7.38 6.21 -9.12
N ARG A 32 7.02 6.77 -7.96
CA ARG A 32 7.92 7.60 -7.14
C ARG A 32 9.09 6.79 -6.60
N ILE A 33 8.85 5.55 -6.16
CA ILE A 33 9.89 4.63 -5.69
C ILE A 33 10.93 4.39 -6.79
N GLU A 34 10.46 4.14 -8.02
CA GLU A 34 11.35 3.97 -9.18
C GLU A 34 12.09 5.27 -9.54
N THR A 35 11.39 6.41 -9.52
CA THR A 35 11.95 7.71 -9.96
C THR A 35 12.95 8.28 -8.95
N MET A 36 12.76 8.00 -7.66
CA MET A 36 13.61 8.50 -6.57
C MET A 36 14.60 7.44 -6.08
N GLU A 37 14.74 6.32 -6.80
CA GLU A 37 15.63 5.20 -6.45
C GLU A 37 15.43 4.71 -5.00
N MET A 38 14.19 4.75 -4.50
CA MET A 38 13.85 4.37 -3.12
C MET A 38 13.54 2.87 -2.98
N GLN A 39 13.91 2.05 -3.95
CA GLN A 39 13.66 0.60 -3.96
C GLN A 39 14.37 -0.10 -2.80
N ASP A 40 15.49 0.46 -2.32
CA ASP A 40 16.21 -0.04 -1.15
C ASP A 40 15.53 0.30 0.18
N LYS A 41 14.58 1.24 0.18
CA LYS A 41 13.84 1.69 1.37
C LYS A 41 12.41 1.19 1.38
N ILE A 42 11.72 1.12 0.24
CA ILE A 42 10.32 0.70 0.13
C ILE A 42 10.24 -0.61 -0.64
N PHE A 43 9.79 -1.68 0.04
CA PHE A 43 9.83 -3.04 -0.47
C PHE A 43 8.49 -3.49 -1.07
N GLN A 44 7.39 -3.15 -0.41
CA GLN A 44 6.08 -3.64 -0.80
C GLN A 44 4.99 -2.60 -0.56
N VAL A 45 4.04 -2.51 -1.49
CA VAL A 45 2.85 -1.66 -1.40
C VAL A 45 1.63 -2.53 -1.67
N LEU A 46 0.72 -2.61 -0.70
CA LEU A 46 -0.45 -3.48 -0.73
C LEU A 46 -1.72 -2.67 -0.46
N VAL A 47 -2.73 -2.88 -1.30
CA VAL A 47 -4.06 -2.30 -1.10
C VAL A 47 -4.99 -3.41 -0.58
N PRO A 48 -5.64 -3.24 0.59
CA PRO A 48 -6.48 -4.26 1.21
C PRO A 48 -7.77 -4.43 0.43
N THR A 49 -7.72 -5.32 -0.56
CA THR A 49 -8.84 -5.67 -1.44
C THR A 49 -9.07 -7.17 -1.43
N GLU A 50 -10.34 -7.58 -1.44
CA GLU A 50 -10.77 -8.97 -1.45
C GLU A 50 -11.48 -9.29 -2.76
N LYS A 51 -11.12 -10.41 -3.38
CA LYS A 51 -11.81 -10.91 -4.57
C LYS A 51 -13.03 -11.72 -4.13
N LYS A 52 -14.23 -11.15 -4.30
CA LYS A 52 -15.49 -11.89 -4.11
C LYS A 52 -16.05 -12.38 -5.43
N ILE A 53 -16.59 -13.58 -5.43
CA ILE A 53 -17.30 -14.14 -6.59
C ILE A 53 -18.78 -13.77 -6.42
N LYS A 54 -19.29 -12.86 -7.25
CA LYS A 54 -20.72 -12.57 -7.33
C LYS A 54 -21.32 -13.34 -8.51
N ILE A 55 -22.40 -14.05 -8.26
CA ILE A 55 -23.19 -14.71 -9.30
C ILE A 55 -24.30 -13.74 -9.70
N LYS A 56 -24.30 -13.28 -10.95
CA LYS A 56 -25.36 -12.41 -11.51
C LYS A 56 -25.78 -12.98 -12.86
N ASN A 57 -27.08 -13.27 -13.04
CA ASN A 57 -27.63 -13.94 -14.23
C ASN A 57 -26.90 -15.25 -14.62
N GLY A 58 -26.61 -16.11 -13.64
CA GLY A 58 -25.96 -17.41 -13.88
C GLY A 58 -24.47 -17.35 -14.28
N LYS A 59 -23.90 -16.16 -14.52
CA LYS A 59 -22.48 -15.97 -14.79
C LYS A 59 -21.74 -15.59 -13.49
N ARG A 60 -20.62 -16.28 -13.24
CA ARG A 60 -19.70 -15.95 -12.14
C ARG A 60 -18.89 -14.72 -12.55
N LYS A 61 -19.04 -13.61 -11.85
CA LYS A 61 -18.20 -12.42 -12.00
C LYS A 61 -17.32 -12.27 -10.76
N ILE A 62 -16.01 -12.22 -10.99
CA ILE A 62 -15.05 -11.86 -9.93
C ILE A 62 -15.15 -10.36 -9.76
N VAL A 63 -15.56 -9.91 -8.58
CA VAL A 63 -15.65 -8.51 -8.20
C VAL A 63 -14.66 -8.29 -7.06
N THR A 64 -13.76 -7.34 -7.26
CA THR A 64 -12.84 -6.90 -6.21
C THR A 64 -13.59 -5.91 -5.30
N GLU A 65 -13.74 -6.27 -4.03
CA GLU A 65 -14.35 -5.43 -2.98
C GLU A 65 -13.24 -4.92 -2.05
N LYS A 66 -13.32 -3.66 -1.64
CA LYS A 66 -12.31 -3.04 -0.77
C LYS A 66 -12.70 -3.31 0.69
N ILE A 67 -11.82 -3.95 1.46
CA ILE A 67 -12.12 -4.27 2.88
C ILE A 67 -11.95 -3.00 3.73
N PHE A 68 -10.91 -2.21 3.46
CA PHE A 68 -10.61 -0.98 4.17
C PHE A 68 -10.46 0.17 3.17
N PRO A 69 -11.56 0.85 2.80
CA PRO A 69 -11.50 1.97 1.87
C PRO A 69 -10.68 3.12 2.48
N GLY A 70 -9.72 3.62 1.72
CA GLY A 70 -8.81 4.68 2.14
C GLY A 70 -7.56 4.19 2.87
N TYR A 71 -7.22 2.90 2.82
CA TYR A 71 -6.02 2.39 3.48
C TYR A 71 -5.07 1.74 2.48
N VAL A 72 -3.78 2.06 2.60
CA VAL A 72 -2.70 1.43 1.83
C VAL A 72 -1.63 0.97 2.80
N LEU A 73 -1.26 -0.30 2.74
CA LEU A 73 -0.17 -0.85 3.52
C LEU A 73 1.14 -0.73 2.75
N VAL A 74 2.19 -0.28 3.42
CA VAL A 74 3.51 -0.10 2.82
C VAL A 74 4.55 -0.71 3.74
N GLU A 75 5.33 -1.64 3.21
CA GLU A 75 6.52 -2.16 3.87
C GLU A 75 7.71 -1.29 3.49
N MET A 76 8.28 -0.59 4.48
CA MET A 76 9.43 0.27 4.26
C MET A 76 10.36 0.34 5.48
N ILE A 77 11.57 0.84 5.24
CA ILE A 77 12.53 1.25 6.26
C ILE A 77 12.46 2.77 6.34
N VAL A 78 11.97 3.29 7.47
CA VAL A 78 11.93 4.74 7.71
C VAL A 78 13.27 5.18 8.29
N THR A 79 13.97 6.00 7.51
CA THR A 79 15.16 6.75 7.93
C THR A 79 14.74 8.17 8.29
N ASP A 80 15.25 8.73 9.39
CA ASP A 80 15.00 10.12 9.85
C ASP A 80 15.81 11.18 9.05
N ASP A 81 16.48 10.74 7.98
CA ASP A 81 17.38 11.56 7.15
C ASP A 81 16.62 12.28 6.03
#